data_AF-A0A5C3LR37-F1
#
_entry.id   AF-A0A5C3LR37-F1
#
_cell.length_a   1.000
_cell.length_b   1.000
_cell.length_c   1.000
_cell.angle_alpha   90.00
_cell.angle_beta   90.00
_cell.angle_gamma   90.00
#
_symmetry.space_group_name_H-M   'P 1'
#
loop_
_entity.id
_entity.type
_entity.pdbx_description
1 polymer ?
#
loop_
_entity_poly.entity_id
_entity_poly.type
_entity_poly.pdbx_seq_one_letter_code
_entity_poly.pdbx_strand_id
1 'polypeptide(L)'
;MPTTRRQQAIQEGKIKDEPPVEKAAPASKGRVRKTSTASAGKGRKKTKHEEEMDVDESEVKKTAKKEGGEEEESKPEVGEKRDAPDVGTIERGHIYFFYRPRVQLEEAHSIDDIKNFHMLLLPRPPAFTDSSSSKSIKDANVDKADPEDIEREEMNVVSRGADAVPAPEPTEFKKKKYRLITVGKKHLPNPEHGGVGKGRKEMFWAIVTAVGDDLSSLEKGLGEKTYETKTRSTRHEAPARLVARGGYAIVNAPASTPSQRETHLGYHVSHPSPAELDPSSDNEVQTALGIFNASSFVIQVKNPSAPAMNPAQSHTKGPEYPQWIMEKVFGVGGARGRENYGLRFASCETPELLDYKGAQILLLAARDGETGLEASLGEGRGDALTEIELEESHESFQKVFEELGFDAEVFPAEALEGKWA
;
A
#
# COMPACT_ATOMS: atom_id res chain seq x y z
N MET A 1 -48.69 -3.77 3.96
CA MET A 1 -47.56 -3.93 3.02
C MET A 1 -47.56 -2.73 2.08
N PRO A 2 -46.51 -1.91 2.03
CA PRO A 2 -46.44 -0.82 1.05
C PRO A 2 -46.21 -1.40 -0.35
N THR A 3 -47.01 -0.97 -1.32
CA THR A 3 -46.90 -1.38 -2.72
C THR A 3 -45.65 -0.79 -3.36
N THR A 4 -44.94 -1.59 -4.13
CA THR A 4 -43.70 -1.14 -4.79
C THR A 4 -44.01 -0.19 -5.94
N ARG A 5 -43.09 0.74 -6.22
CA ARG A 5 -43.22 1.74 -7.30
C ARG A 5 -43.53 1.12 -8.68
N ARG A 6 -43.08 -0.12 -8.90
CA ARG A 6 -43.37 -0.91 -10.11
C ARG A 6 -44.81 -1.38 -10.17
N GLN A 7 -45.37 -1.86 -9.06
CA GLN A 7 -46.78 -2.26 -8.98
C GLN A 7 -47.72 -1.07 -9.22
N GLN A 8 -47.36 0.11 -8.70
CA GLN A 8 -48.12 1.34 -8.90
C GLN A 8 -48.09 1.79 -10.39
N ALA A 9 -46.94 1.66 -11.05
CA ALA A 9 -46.81 1.98 -12.48
C ALA A 9 -47.56 1.01 -13.42
N ILE A 10 -47.74 -0.26 -13.01
CA ILE A 10 -48.58 -1.23 -13.73
C ILE A 10 -50.07 -0.88 -13.55
N GLN A 11 -50.48 -0.49 -12.34
CA GLN A 11 -51.86 -0.04 -12.07
C GLN A 11 -52.23 1.24 -12.82
N GLU A 12 -51.29 2.16 -12.99
CA GLU A 12 -51.48 3.40 -13.77
C GLU A 12 -51.39 3.19 -15.29
N GLY A 13 -51.22 1.95 -15.77
CA GLY A 13 -51.17 1.62 -17.20
C GLY A 13 -49.92 2.13 -17.93
N LYS A 14 -48.89 2.56 -17.19
CA LYS A 14 -47.61 3.05 -17.76
C LYS A 14 -46.69 1.92 -18.22
N ILE A 15 -46.90 0.70 -17.72
CA ILE A 15 -46.10 -0.49 -18.03
C ILE A 15 -47.03 -1.67 -18.27
N LYS A 16 -46.82 -2.41 -19.37
CA LYS A 16 -47.55 -3.67 -19.65
C LYS A 16 -46.97 -4.82 -18.82
N ASP A 17 -47.85 -5.65 -18.27
CA ASP A 17 -47.47 -6.81 -17.46
C ASP A 17 -47.17 -8.01 -18.36
N GLU A 18 -45.92 -8.47 -18.39
CA GLU A 18 -45.49 -9.66 -19.13
C GLU A 18 -44.87 -10.69 -18.17
N PRO A 19 -45.19 -11.99 -18.32
CA PRO A 19 -44.73 -13.03 -17.41
C PRO A 19 -43.24 -13.37 -17.62
N PRO A 20 -42.53 -13.83 -16.56
CA PRO A 20 -41.09 -14.08 -16.63
C PRO A 20 -40.77 -15.41 -17.33
N VAL A 21 -39.74 -15.38 -18.19
CA VAL A 21 -39.19 -16.54 -18.89
C VAL A 21 -38.29 -17.35 -17.95
N GLU A 22 -38.60 -18.64 -17.83
CA GLU A 22 -37.95 -19.64 -16.97
C GLU A 22 -36.59 -20.09 -17.57
N LYS A 23 -35.49 -19.96 -16.82
CA LYS A 23 -34.17 -20.51 -17.19
C LYS A 23 -33.95 -21.86 -16.51
N ALA A 24 -33.84 -22.92 -17.30
CA ALA A 24 -33.53 -24.27 -16.83
C ALA A 24 -32.04 -24.42 -16.42
N ALA A 25 -31.81 -25.12 -15.30
CA ALA A 25 -30.51 -25.53 -14.79
C ALA A 25 -30.09 -26.91 -15.35
N PRO A 26 -28.78 -27.24 -15.44
CA PRO A 26 -28.36 -28.63 -15.62
C PRO A 26 -27.81 -29.22 -14.32
N ALA A 27 -28.35 -30.39 -13.95
CA ALA A 27 -27.82 -31.28 -12.92
C ALA A 27 -27.11 -32.49 -13.54
N SER A 28 -26.08 -32.94 -12.81
CA SER A 28 -25.19 -34.08 -13.01
C SER A 28 -25.85 -35.43 -13.36
N LYS A 29 -25.14 -36.27 -14.14
CA LYS A 29 -25.00 -37.73 -13.94
C LYS A 29 -23.82 -38.26 -14.77
N GLY A 30 -22.93 -39.02 -14.12
CA GLY A 30 -21.89 -39.79 -14.80
C GLY A 30 -22.39 -41.17 -15.26
N ARG A 31 -21.61 -41.83 -16.14
CA ARG A 31 -21.03 -43.18 -15.97
C ARG A 31 -20.56 -43.84 -17.30
N VAL A 32 -19.25 -44.13 -17.36
CA VAL A 32 -18.54 -45.30 -17.96
C VAL A 32 -18.38 -45.51 -19.48
N ARG A 33 -17.08 -45.62 -19.84
CA ARG A 33 -16.32 -46.41 -20.87
C ARG A 33 -17.05 -47.16 -21.99
N LYS A 34 -16.53 -46.98 -23.23
CA LYS A 34 -15.92 -48.01 -24.13
C LYS A 34 -15.37 -47.31 -25.41
N THR A 35 -14.06 -47.25 -25.62
CA THR A 35 -13.22 -48.05 -26.56
C THR A 35 -13.58 -48.00 -28.05
N SER A 36 -12.65 -47.46 -28.87
CA SER A 36 -12.19 -47.84 -30.23
C SER A 36 -11.71 -46.57 -30.97
N THR A 37 -10.42 -46.35 -31.25
CA THR A 37 -9.50 -46.88 -32.30
C THR A 37 -9.91 -46.60 -33.76
N ALA A 38 -8.88 -46.27 -34.56
CA ALA A 38 -8.81 -45.99 -36.01
C ALA A 38 -9.11 -44.53 -36.40
N SER A 39 -8.13 -43.68 -36.80
CA SER A 39 -7.12 -43.70 -37.87
C SER A 39 -7.62 -43.23 -39.23
N ALA A 40 -6.79 -42.40 -39.87
CA ALA A 40 -6.83 -41.88 -41.25
C ALA A 40 -7.85 -40.75 -41.50
N GLY A 41 -7.53 -39.64 -42.16
CA GLY A 41 -6.31 -39.21 -42.83
C GLY A 41 -6.65 -38.10 -43.83
N LYS A 42 -5.70 -37.18 -44.08
CA LYS A 42 -5.63 -36.17 -45.19
C LYS A 42 -6.75 -35.12 -45.22
N GLY A 43 -6.54 -33.83 -45.46
CA GLY A 43 -5.38 -33.07 -45.93
C GLY A 43 -5.89 -31.86 -46.74
N ARG A 44 -5.16 -30.73 -46.64
CA ARG A 44 -5.27 -29.46 -47.43
C ARG A 44 -6.56 -28.63 -47.19
N LYS A 45 -6.54 -27.29 -47.13
CA LYS A 45 -5.72 -26.34 -47.90
C LYS A 45 -5.61 -25.00 -47.16
N LYS A 46 -4.42 -24.39 -47.22
CA LYS A 46 -4.07 -23.01 -46.85
C LYS A 46 -4.80 -21.99 -47.75
N THR A 47 -5.04 -20.79 -47.22
CA THR A 47 -4.71 -19.52 -47.89
C THR A 47 -4.39 -18.45 -46.84
N LYS A 48 -3.15 -17.94 -46.91
CA LYS A 48 -2.65 -16.71 -46.29
C LYS A 48 -3.09 -15.53 -47.16
N HIS A 49 -3.28 -14.35 -46.55
CA HIS A 49 -2.89 -13.08 -47.16
C HIS A 49 -2.27 -12.20 -46.07
N GLU A 50 -0.95 -12.03 -46.17
CA GLU A 50 -0.17 -10.94 -45.60
C GLU A 50 0.06 -9.97 -46.77
N GLU A 51 -0.13 -8.68 -46.54
CA GLU A 51 0.47 -7.61 -47.35
C GLU A 51 1.15 -6.64 -46.38
N GLU A 52 2.47 -6.63 -46.43
CA GLU A 52 3.33 -5.55 -45.95
C GLU A 52 3.42 -4.48 -47.06
N MET A 53 3.48 -3.22 -46.66
CA MET A 53 4.05 -2.15 -47.49
C MET A 53 4.96 -1.31 -46.59
N ASP A 54 6.21 -1.20 -47.04
CA ASP A 54 7.30 -0.45 -46.45
C ASP A 54 7.84 0.46 -47.57
N VAL A 55 7.86 1.77 -47.37
CA VAL A 55 8.65 2.71 -48.19
C VAL A 55 9.09 3.92 -47.33
N ASP A 56 10.35 3.81 -46.90
CA ASP A 56 11.43 4.82 -46.87
C ASP A 56 11.10 6.29 -47.22
N GLU A 57 11.49 7.20 -46.32
CA GLU A 57 11.58 8.64 -46.59
C GLU A 57 12.92 9.17 -46.08
N SER A 58 13.72 9.70 -47.00
CA SER A 58 15.03 10.31 -46.75
C SER A 58 15.01 11.82 -47.01
N GLU A 59 15.76 12.53 -46.14
CA GLU A 59 16.28 13.91 -46.23
C GLU A 59 15.33 15.11 -46.27
N VAL A 60 15.37 15.96 -45.22
CA VAL A 60 15.75 17.39 -45.34
C VAL A 60 16.46 17.87 -44.06
N LYS A 61 17.65 18.44 -44.21
CA LYS A 61 18.38 19.25 -43.21
C LYS A 61 18.23 20.75 -43.50
N LYS A 62 18.43 21.56 -42.44
CA LYS A 62 18.62 23.04 -42.32
C LYS A 62 17.32 23.79 -42.00
N THR A 63 17.19 24.67 -41.02
CA THR A 63 18.06 25.54 -40.17
C THR A 63 17.12 26.06 -39.05
N ALA A 64 17.46 26.40 -37.81
CA ALA A 64 18.42 27.40 -37.36
C ALA A 64 18.50 27.37 -35.81
N LYS A 65 19.63 27.89 -35.34
CA LYS A 65 20.10 28.09 -33.96
C LYS A 65 19.20 29.03 -33.15
N LYS A 66 18.87 28.68 -31.90
CA LYS A 66 18.65 29.65 -30.81
C LYS A 66 19.10 29.05 -29.48
N GLU A 67 20.04 29.77 -28.87
CA GLU A 67 20.60 29.60 -27.54
C GLU A 67 19.57 29.96 -26.47
N GLY A 68 19.62 29.29 -25.31
CA GLY A 68 18.99 29.78 -24.09
C GLY A 68 18.63 28.71 -23.07
N GLY A 69 19.47 28.56 -22.04
CA GLY A 69 19.07 28.15 -20.68
C GLY A 69 19.00 26.65 -20.41
N GLU A 70 20.10 26.08 -19.96
CA GLU A 70 20.11 24.82 -19.21
C GLU A 70 19.48 25.07 -17.83
N GLU A 71 18.23 24.65 -17.64
CA GLU A 71 17.72 24.29 -16.32
C GLU A 71 17.96 22.79 -16.15
N GLU A 72 18.90 22.48 -15.27
CA GLU A 72 19.31 21.13 -14.91
C GLU A 72 18.20 20.50 -14.05
N GLU A 73 17.17 19.96 -14.71
CA GLU A 73 16.24 19.03 -14.06
C GLU A 73 17.03 17.77 -13.67
N SER A 74 17.28 17.63 -12.37
CA SER A 74 17.84 16.44 -11.74
C SER A 74 16.90 15.25 -11.97
N LYS A 75 17.10 14.55 -13.09
CA LYS A 75 16.55 13.21 -13.31
C LYS A 75 17.08 12.30 -12.20
N PRO A 76 16.22 11.45 -11.59
CA PRO A 76 16.71 10.43 -10.69
C PRO A 76 17.63 9.49 -11.48
N GLU A 77 18.82 9.23 -10.94
CA GLU A 77 19.77 8.28 -11.50
C GLU A 77 19.05 6.94 -11.75
N VAL A 78 19.10 6.52 -13.01
CA VAL A 78 18.57 5.24 -13.46
C VAL A 78 19.37 4.15 -12.77
N GLY A 79 18.77 3.54 -11.75
CA GLY A 79 19.36 2.41 -11.02
C GLY A 79 19.82 1.31 -11.97
N GLU A 80 21.11 0.96 -11.83
CA GLU A 80 21.73 -0.13 -12.56
C GLU A 80 20.99 -1.46 -12.36
N LYS A 81 21.14 -2.32 -13.37
CA LYS A 81 20.51 -3.63 -13.57
C LYS A 81 20.53 -4.51 -12.31
N ARG A 82 19.36 -4.74 -11.68
CA ARG A 82 19.15 -5.86 -10.74
C ARG A 82 18.30 -6.94 -11.42
N ASP A 83 18.91 -8.08 -11.75
CA ASP A 83 18.24 -9.22 -12.40
C ASP A 83 17.52 -10.14 -11.39
N ALA A 84 17.77 -9.98 -10.09
CA ALA A 84 17.08 -10.64 -9.00
C ALA A 84 16.60 -9.61 -7.95
N PRO A 85 15.43 -9.81 -7.32
CA PRO A 85 14.99 -8.94 -6.24
C PRO A 85 15.90 -9.09 -5.03
N ASP A 86 16.17 -7.98 -4.36
CA ASP A 86 16.91 -7.99 -3.11
C ASP A 86 16.08 -8.71 -2.04
N VAL A 87 16.66 -9.72 -1.41
CA VAL A 87 16.07 -10.42 -0.25
C VAL A 87 16.38 -9.61 1.01
N GLY A 88 15.43 -9.54 1.94
CA GLY A 88 15.57 -8.76 3.18
C GLY A 88 14.80 -7.44 3.13
N THR A 89 15.14 -6.51 4.02
CA THR A 89 14.42 -5.23 4.15
C THR A 89 14.71 -4.29 2.97
N ILE A 90 13.69 -4.05 2.15
CA ILE A 90 13.76 -3.11 1.02
C ILE A 90 13.34 -1.70 1.43
N GLU A 91 12.56 -1.55 2.50
CA GLU A 91 12.19 -0.25 3.04
C GLU A 91 11.85 -0.37 4.53
N ARG A 92 12.10 0.70 5.29
CA ARG A 92 11.59 0.88 6.64
C ARG A 92 11.20 2.34 6.86
N GLY A 93 10.46 2.61 7.92
CA GLY A 93 10.03 3.97 8.25
C GLY A 93 9.01 4.01 9.35
N HIS A 94 8.33 5.15 9.47
CA HIS A 94 7.23 5.34 10.40
C HIS A 94 5.89 5.24 9.69
N ILE A 95 4.93 4.60 10.35
CA ILE A 95 3.57 4.39 9.87
C ILE A 95 2.57 5.09 10.79
N TYR A 96 1.62 5.78 10.19
CA TYR A 96 0.55 6.48 10.91
C TYR A 96 -0.80 6.06 10.33
N PHE A 97 -1.78 5.86 11.19
CA PHE A 97 -3.14 5.48 10.82
C PHE A 97 -4.08 6.64 11.07
N PHE A 98 -4.84 7.03 10.06
CA PHE A 98 -5.85 8.07 10.17
C PHE A 98 -7.22 7.56 9.71
N TYR A 99 -8.29 8.06 10.30
CA TYR A 99 -9.61 8.02 9.65
C TYR A 99 -10.12 9.42 9.40
N ARG A 100 -11.02 9.55 8.44
CA ARG A 100 -11.79 10.78 8.21
C ARG A 100 -13.27 10.52 8.48
N PRO A 101 -13.95 11.34 9.31
CA PRO A 101 -15.39 11.26 9.49
C PRO A 101 -16.18 11.43 8.18
N ARG A 102 -17.43 10.98 8.18
CA ARG A 102 -18.37 11.15 7.08
C ARG A 102 -18.65 12.63 6.85
N VAL A 103 -18.95 12.97 5.60
CA VAL A 103 -19.35 14.34 5.22
C VAL A 103 -20.49 14.81 6.13
N GLN A 104 -20.35 16.02 6.69
CA GLN A 104 -21.24 16.65 7.68
C GLN A 104 -21.21 16.04 9.10
N LEU A 105 -20.24 15.17 9.41
CA LEU A 105 -19.93 14.76 10.77
C LEU A 105 -18.57 15.34 11.18
N GLU A 106 -18.49 15.87 12.40
CA GLU A 106 -17.23 16.34 13.00
C GLU A 106 -16.46 15.19 13.66
N GLU A 107 -17.20 14.19 14.15
CA GLU A 107 -16.66 13.03 14.86
C GLU A 107 -17.27 11.73 14.32
N ALA A 108 -16.55 10.63 14.47
CA ALA A 108 -17.08 9.30 14.18
C ALA A 108 -17.32 8.56 15.51
N HIS A 109 -18.42 7.83 15.62
CA HIS A 109 -18.69 6.97 16.77
C HIS A 109 -18.84 5.49 16.37
N SER A 110 -18.59 5.18 15.09
CA SER A 110 -18.68 3.84 14.53
C SER A 110 -17.93 3.74 13.19
N ILE A 111 -17.69 2.51 12.73
CA ILE A 111 -17.12 2.25 11.40
C ILE A 111 -17.99 2.85 10.28
N ASP A 112 -19.31 2.93 10.46
CA ASP A 112 -20.21 3.48 9.45
C ASP A 112 -20.08 5.00 9.28
N ASP A 113 -19.63 5.69 10.33
CA ASP A 113 -19.37 7.12 10.37
C ASP A 113 -18.00 7.49 9.78
N ILE A 114 -17.19 6.50 9.42
CA ILE A 114 -15.93 6.74 8.71
C ILE A 114 -16.20 6.88 7.21
N LYS A 115 -15.65 7.92 6.61
CA LYS A 115 -15.59 8.09 5.15
C LYS A 115 -14.42 7.33 4.54
N ASN A 116 -13.23 7.55 5.09
CA ASN A 116 -11.97 7.04 4.59
C ASN A 116 -11.08 6.61 5.75
N PHE A 117 -10.37 5.50 5.56
CA PHE A 117 -9.30 5.05 6.44
C PHE A 117 -7.98 5.08 5.67
N HIS A 118 -6.95 5.66 6.26
CA HIS A 118 -5.68 5.97 5.64
C HIS A 118 -4.52 5.36 6.44
N MET A 119 -3.55 4.84 5.71
CA MET A 119 -2.22 4.49 6.20
C MET A 119 -1.24 5.47 5.56
N LEU A 120 -0.45 6.15 6.37
CA LEU A 120 0.60 7.05 5.94
C LEU A 120 1.94 6.38 6.22
N LEU A 121 2.78 6.23 5.20
CA LEU A 121 4.14 5.71 5.32
C LEU A 121 5.14 6.85 5.13
N LEU A 122 6.06 7.00 6.08
CA LEU A 122 7.21 7.92 6.03
C LEU A 122 8.49 7.10 5.97
N PRO A 123 9.06 6.83 4.78
CA PRO A 123 10.29 6.07 4.65
C PRO A 123 11.48 6.75 5.34
N ARG A 124 12.27 5.97 6.08
CA ARG A 124 13.48 6.42 6.77
C ARG A 124 14.69 5.54 6.42
N PRO A 125 15.90 6.10 6.47
CA PRO A 125 17.11 5.29 6.42
C PRO A 125 17.17 4.37 7.66
N PRO A 126 17.96 3.29 7.64
CA PRO A 126 18.17 2.45 8.82
C PRO A 126 18.79 3.24 9.97
N ALA A 127 18.42 2.93 11.21
CA ALA A 127 18.91 3.64 12.40
C ALA A 127 20.44 3.68 12.50
N PHE A 128 21.12 2.58 12.16
CA PHE A 128 22.58 2.49 12.22
C PHE A 128 23.33 3.39 11.20
N THR A 129 22.61 3.99 10.24
CA THR A 129 23.21 4.92 9.25
C THR A 129 23.05 6.39 9.64
N ASP A 130 22.32 6.69 10.72
CA ASP A 130 22.06 8.08 11.08
C ASP A 130 23.30 8.73 11.71
N SER A 131 23.96 9.58 10.90
CA SER A 131 25.09 10.41 11.31
C SER A 131 24.76 11.47 12.38
N SER A 132 23.49 11.62 12.78
CA SER A 132 23.12 12.42 13.95
C SER A 132 23.72 11.85 15.25
N SER A 133 23.91 10.53 15.33
CA SER A 133 24.57 9.83 16.44
C SER A 133 26.10 10.00 16.48
N SER A 134 26.72 10.44 15.37
CA SER A 134 28.17 10.71 15.31
C SER A 134 28.53 12.17 15.61
N LYS A 135 27.56 13.06 15.81
CA LYS A 135 27.80 14.43 16.28
C LYS A 135 28.14 14.51 17.78
N SER A 136 27.76 13.52 18.59
CA SER A 136 28.04 13.47 20.03
C SER A 136 29.47 13.05 20.38
N ILE A 137 30.28 12.60 19.41
CA ILE A 137 31.70 12.23 19.64
C ILE A 137 32.66 13.39 19.33
N LYS A 138 32.24 14.42 18.59
CA LYS A 138 33.13 15.55 18.25
C LYS A 138 33.38 16.53 19.41
N ASP A 139 32.64 16.41 20.51
CA ASP A 139 32.85 17.20 21.73
C ASP A 139 33.72 16.47 22.78
N ALA A 140 34.16 15.24 22.50
CA ALA A 140 35.13 14.52 23.33
C ALA A 140 36.55 14.66 22.75
N ASN A 141 37.19 15.80 23.04
CA ASN A 141 38.65 16.00 23.14
C ASN A 141 39.53 15.13 22.21
N VAL A 142 39.60 15.48 20.92
CA VAL A 142 40.35 14.78 19.86
C VAL A 142 41.86 15.06 19.91
N ASP A 143 42.52 14.76 21.03
CA ASP A 143 43.99 14.87 21.09
C ASP A 143 44.72 13.61 21.58
N LYS A 144 44.03 12.50 21.89
CA LYS A 144 44.69 11.24 22.31
C LYS A 144 43.89 9.95 22.03
N ALA A 145 43.44 9.72 20.79
CA ALA A 145 42.95 8.41 20.39
C ALA A 145 43.93 7.74 19.42
N ASP A 146 44.30 6.49 19.71
CA ASP A 146 45.19 5.67 18.88
C ASP A 146 44.45 5.29 17.58
N PRO A 147 45.05 5.41 16.37
CA PRO A 147 44.37 5.12 15.11
C PRO A 147 43.80 3.71 15.02
N GLU A 148 44.37 2.74 15.75
CA GLU A 148 43.89 1.36 15.80
C GLU A 148 42.59 1.17 16.62
N ASP A 149 42.26 2.07 17.54
CA ASP A 149 41.00 2.03 18.29
C ASP A 149 39.83 2.60 17.45
N ILE A 150 40.12 3.57 16.58
CA ILE A 150 39.15 4.16 15.64
C ILE A 150 38.74 3.11 14.58
N GLU A 151 39.70 2.32 14.06
CA GLU A 151 39.40 1.26 13.09
C GLU A 151 38.67 0.05 13.70
N ARG A 152 38.79 -0.18 15.03
CA ARG A 152 38.03 -1.22 15.73
C ARG A 152 36.58 -0.82 16.01
N GLU A 153 36.30 0.48 16.16
CA GLU A 153 34.96 1.03 16.33
C GLU A 153 34.15 1.10 15.02
N GLU A 154 34.81 1.01 13.86
CA GLU A 154 34.14 0.89 12.54
C GLU A 154 33.62 -0.52 12.23
N MET A 155 33.96 -1.53 13.03
CA MET A 155 33.33 -2.86 13.00
C MET A 155 32.08 -2.89 13.90
N ASN A 156 31.15 -1.96 13.69
CA ASN A 156 29.82 -2.05 14.27
C ASN A 156 29.14 -3.29 13.67
N VAL A 157 29.20 -4.42 14.38
CA VAL A 157 28.43 -5.61 14.06
C VAL A 157 26.96 -5.21 14.19
N VAL A 158 26.36 -4.86 13.04
CA VAL A 158 24.94 -4.51 12.95
C VAL A 158 24.16 -5.64 13.59
N SER A 159 23.39 -5.32 14.62
CA SER A 159 22.60 -6.32 15.33
C SER A 159 21.63 -6.99 14.37
N ARG A 160 21.33 -8.24 14.66
CA ARG A 160 20.40 -9.04 13.85
C ARG A 160 19.05 -8.30 13.77
N GLY A 161 18.56 -8.07 12.55
CA GLY A 161 17.29 -7.38 12.31
C GLY A 161 17.35 -5.85 12.29
N ALA A 162 18.50 -5.22 12.57
CA ALA A 162 18.62 -3.76 12.56
C ALA A 162 18.42 -3.12 11.17
N ASP A 163 18.44 -3.92 10.10
CA ASP A 163 18.05 -3.47 8.76
C ASP A 163 16.56 -3.14 8.65
N ALA A 164 15.71 -3.59 9.57
CA ALA A 164 14.28 -3.26 9.65
C ALA A 164 13.97 -2.05 10.54
N VAL A 165 14.93 -1.59 11.33
CA VAL A 165 14.72 -0.50 12.30
C VAL A 165 14.90 0.86 11.62
N PRO A 166 13.88 1.73 11.60
CA PRO A 166 14.00 3.07 11.03
C PRO A 166 14.82 3.99 11.92
N ALA A 167 15.55 4.93 11.32
CA ALA A 167 16.11 6.05 12.07
C ALA A 167 14.98 6.89 12.69
N PRO A 168 15.20 7.49 13.88
CA PRO A 168 14.21 8.34 14.53
C PRO A 168 13.66 9.42 13.59
N GLU A 169 12.40 9.81 13.79
CA GLU A 169 11.81 10.91 13.03
C GLU A 169 12.41 12.24 13.48
N PRO A 170 12.98 13.03 12.54
CA PRO A 170 13.41 14.37 12.88
C PRO A 170 12.19 15.28 12.99
N THR A 171 12.13 16.11 14.03
CA THR A 171 11.06 17.10 14.22
C THR A 171 11.28 18.40 13.43
N GLU A 172 12.51 18.67 12.99
CA GLU A 172 12.88 19.97 12.41
C GLU A 172 12.68 20.08 10.88
N PHE A 173 12.50 18.97 10.16
CA PHE A 173 12.45 18.96 8.70
C PHE A 173 11.05 18.68 8.15
N LYS A 174 10.48 19.66 7.44
CA LYS A 174 9.19 19.49 6.73
C LYS A 174 9.30 18.70 5.41
N LYS A 175 10.51 18.63 4.84
CA LYS A 175 10.78 17.84 3.63
C LYS A 175 10.93 16.37 4.00
N LYS A 176 9.84 15.63 3.94
CA LYS A 176 9.80 14.19 4.21
C LYS A 176 9.11 13.49 3.05
N LYS A 177 9.75 12.45 2.52
CA LYS A 177 9.08 11.55 1.57
C LYS A 177 7.93 10.88 2.29
N TYR A 178 6.75 10.87 1.68
CA TYR A 178 5.57 10.25 2.26
C TYR A 178 4.74 9.52 1.20
N ARG A 179 3.99 8.51 1.65
CA ARG A 179 2.95 7.84 0.86
C ARG A 179 1.68 7.74 1.66
N LEU A 180 0.61 8.35 1.15
CA LEU A 180 -0.73 8.24 1.73
C LEU A 180 -1.52 7.16 0.99
N ILE A 181 -1.72 6.03 1.65
CA ILE A 181 -2.47 4.87 1.16
C ILE A 181 -3.87 4.91 1.77
N THR A 182 -4.91 4.88 0.93
CA THR A 182 -6.30 4.76 1.39
C THR A 182 -6.75 3.31 1.27
N VAL A 183 -7.19 2.73 2.40
CA VAL A 183 -7.75 1.37 2.43
C VAL A 183 -9.21 1.46 1.97
N GLY A 184 -9.59 0.58 1.03
CA GLY A 184 -10.93 0.56 0.45
C GLY A 184 -12.00 0.05 1.41
N LYS A 185 -11.57 -0.68 2.46
CA LYS A 185 -12.36 -0.95 3.65
C LYS A 185 -11.99 0.06 4.72
N LYS A 186 -12.92 0.31 5.64
CA LYS A 186 -12.76 1.31 6.71
C LYS A 186 -12.01 0.75 7.92
N HIS A 187 -11.29 -0.35 7.74
CA HIS A 187 -10.49 -1.07 8.74
C HIS A 187 -9.43 -1.92 8.03
N LEU A 188 -8.42 -2.39 8.75
CA LEU A 188 -7.37 -3.29 8.24
C LEU A 188 -7.86 -4.74 8.14
N PRO A 189 -7.27 -5.55 7.23
CA PRO A 189 -7.53 -6.99 7.15
C PRO A 189 -7.18 -7.71 8.46
N ASN A 190 -8.09 -8.53 8.98
CA ASN A 190 -7.85 -9.28 10.20
C ASN A 190 -7.26 -10.68 9.87
N PRO A 191 -6.09 -11.05 10.44
CA PRO A 191 -5.46 -12.35 10.18
C PRO A 191 -6.17 -13.54 10.84
N GLU A 192 -6.99 -13.33 11.87
CA GLU A 192 -7.81 -14.38 12.50
C GLU A 192 -9.07 -14.70 11.68
N HIS A 193 -9.55 -13.74 10.90
CA HIS A 193 -10.65 -13.93 9.96
C HIS A 193 -10.13 -14.55 8.66
N GLY A 194 -10.20 -15.88 8.62
CA GLY A 194 -9.76 -16.67 7.46
C GLY A 194 -8.31 -17.12 7.57
N GLY A 195 -8.11 -18.42 7.71
CA GLY A 195 -6.83 -19.05 8.02
C GLY A 195 -7.04 -20.55 8.27
N VAL A 196 -6.04 -21.28 8.79
CA VAL A 196 -6.07 -22.75 8.95
C VAL A 196 -7.40 -23.21 9.58
N GLY A 197 -8.25 -23.85 8.77
CA GLY A 197 -9.57 -24.35 9.19
C GLY A 197 -10.75 -23.37 9.11
N LYS A 198 -10.54 -22.07 8.85
CA LYS A 198 -11.58 -21.01 8.89
C LYS A 198 -11.84 -20.26 7.57
N GLY A 199 -11.17 -20.61 6.46
CA GLY A 199 -11.46 -20.05 5.13
C GLY A 199 -10.29 -19.31 4.48
N ARG A 200 -10.55 -18.51 3.44
CA ARG A 200 -9.53 -17.68 2.78
C ARG A 200 -9.18 -16.49 3.67
N LYS A 201 -7.88 -16.17 3.79
CA LYS A 201 -7.37 -14.94 4.41
C LYS A 201 -8.12 -13.71 3.89
N GLU A 202 -8.40 -12.76 4.76
CA GLU A 202 -8.94 -11.46 4.35
C GLU A 202 -7.98 -10.73 3.40
N MET A 203 -8.56 -10.11 2.38
CA MET A 203 -7.82 -9.39 1.33
C MET A 203 -8.52 -8.09 1.02
N PHE A 204 -7.89 -6.96 1.33
CA PHE A 204 -8.46 -5.64 1.06
C PHE A 204 -7.71 -4.93 -0.05
N TRP A 205 -8.47 -4.19 -0.85
CA TRP A 205 -7.92 -3.24 -1.81
C TRP A 205 -7.50 -1.98 -1.07
N ALA A 206 -6.35 -1.44 -1.43
CA ALA A 206 -5.88 -0.13 -1.03
C ALA A 206 -5.35 0.63 -2.25
N ILE A 207 -5.31 1.95 -2.17
CA ILE A 207 -4.83 2.81 -3.28
C ILE A 207 -3.89 3.85 -2.73
N VAL A 208 -2.73 4.03 -3.38
CA VAL A 208 -1.85 5.17 -3.12
C VAL A 208 -2.54 6.44 -3.62
N THR A 209 -3.05 7.24 -2.69
CA THR A 209 -3.84 8.44 -2.99
C THR A 209 -3.02 9.72 -3.10
N ALA A 210 -1.88 9.77 -2.41
CA ALA A 210 -0.90 10.84 -2.54
C ALA A 210 0.52 10.29 -2.29
N VAL A 211 1.49 10.88 -2.99
CA VAL A 211 2.93 10.68 -2.79
C VAL A 211 3.54 12.08 -2.89
N GLY A 212 4.55 12.36 -2.08
CA GLY A 212 5.28 13.61 -2.15
C GLY A 212 6.44 13.64 -1.19
N ASP A 213 7.10 14.79 -1.16
CA ASP A 213 8.40 14.98 -0.50
C ASP A 213 8.31 16.09 0.57
N ASP A 214 7.09 16.58 0.82
CA ASP A 214 6.78 17.72 1.67
C ASP A 214 5.47 17.50 2.43
N LEU A 215 5.53 17.69 3.75
CA LEU A 215 4.39 17.45 4.63
C LEU A 215 3.26 18.49 4.45
N SER A 216 3.52 19.68 3.88
CA SER A 216 2.47 20.69 3.73
C SER A 216 1.38 20.28 2.73
N SER A 217 1.72 19.56 1.65
CA SER A 217 0.70 19.01 0.74
C SER A 217 -0.11 17.89 1.37
N LEU A 218 0.52 17.10 2.26
CA LEU A 218 -0.15 16.06 3.02
C LEU A 218 -1.14 16.66 4.02
N GLU A 219 -0.69 17.65 4.79
CA GLU A 219 -1.49 18.38 5.78
C GLU A 219 -2.76 18.96 5.14
N LYS A 220 -2.62 19.68 4.02
CA LYS A 220 -3.77 20.19 3.25
C LYS A 220 -4.68 19.07 2.73
N GLY A 221 -4.11 17.92 2.40
CA GLY A 221 -4.85 16.73 1.96
C GLY A 221 -5.70 16.13 3.07
N LEU A 222 -5.18 16.12 4.31
CA LEU A 222 -5.80 15.57 5.52
C LEU A 222 -6.66 16.58 6.29
N GLY A 223 -6.49 17.88 6.07
CA GLY A 223 -7.28 18.93 6.71
C GLY A 223 -8.75 18.97 6.28
N GLU A 224 -9.49 19.91 6.86
CA GLU A 224 -10.89 20.17 6.57
C GLU A 224 -11.13 20.60 5.11
N LYS A 225 -12.32 20.28 4.59
CA LYS A 225 -12.73 20.68 3.24
C LYS A 225 -14.19 21.10 3.23
N THR A 226 -14.44 22.36 2.86
CA THR A 226 -15.78 22.85 2.55
C THR A 226 -15.93 23.01 1.04
N TYR A 227 -16.99 22.45 0.46
CA TYR A 227 -17.28 22.57 -0.96
C TYR A 227 -18.78 22.66 -1.26
N GLU A 228 -19.13 23.33 -2.35
CA GLU A 228 -20.50 23.40 -2.83
C GLU A 228 -20.82 22.24 -3.79
N THR A 229 -21.97 21.61 -3.58
CA THR A 229 -22.48 20.59 -4.50
C THR A 229 -23.31 21.20 -5.62
N LYS A 230 -23.44 20.46 -6.75
CA LYS A 230 -24.27 20.85 -7.89
C LYS A 230 -25.75 21.11 -7.53
N THR A 231 -26.21 20.56 -6.41
CA THR A 231 -27.56 20.77 -5.86
C THR A 231 -27.66 21.96 -4.90
N ARG A 232 -26.66 22.86 -4.89
CA ARG A 232 -26.59 24.07 -4.04
C ARG A 232 -26.66 23.81 -2.53
N SER A 233 -26.08 22.71 -2.07
CA SER A 233 -25.81 22.53 -0.64
C SER A 233 -24.30 22.50 -0.39
N THR A 234 -23.87 23.28 0.61
CA THR A 234 -22.53 23.23 1.18
C THR A 234 -22.35 21.90 1.90
N ARG A 235 -21.22 21.26 1.61
CA ARG A 235 -20.76 20.04 2.27
C ARG A 235 -19.48 20.36 3.00
N HIS A 236 -19.41 19.88 4.24
CA HIS A 236 -18.24 19.98 5.10
C HIS A 236 -17.63 18.59 5.28
N GLU A 237 -16.31 18.49 5.19
CA GLU A 237 -15.55 17.32 5.58
C GLU A 237 -14.59 17.73 6.69
N ALA A 238 -14.78 17.16 7.87
CA ALA A 238 -13.88 17.32 9.00
C ALA A 238 -12.45 16.84 8.65
N PRO A 239 -11.42 17.34 9.35
CA PRO A 239 -10.05 16.86 9.21
C PRO A 239 -9.93 15.37 9.54
N ALA A 240 -8.94 14.70 8.97
CA ALA A 240 -8.61 13.33 9.33
C ALA A 240 -8.02 13.29 10.74
N ARG A 241 -8.31 12.26 11.52
CA ARG A 241 -7.86 12.12 12.91
C ARG A 241 -6.86 10.97 13.02
N LEU A 242 -5.76 11.21 13.74
CA LEU A 242 -4.73 10.23 14.02
C LEU A 242 -5.27 9.20 15.01
N VAL A 243 -4.99 7.92 14.77
CA VAL A 243 -5.47 6.80 15.59
C VAL A 243 -4.32 6.04 16.22
N ALA A 244 -3.24 5.87 15.45
CA ALA A 244 -2.06 5.16 15.88
C ALA A 244 -0.84 5.58 15.07
N ARG A 245 0.34 5.45 15.69
CA ARG A 245 1.67 5.67 15.11
C ARG A 245 2.58 4.50 15.52
N GLY A 246 3.49 4.12 14.63
CA GLY A 246 4.40 3.03 14.85
C GLY A 246 5.52 2.98 13.80
N GLY A 247 6.34 1.96 13.88
CA GLY A 247 7.38 1.64 12.92
C GLY A 247 6.90 0.58 11.93
N TYR A 248 7.43 0.62 10.72
CA TYR A 248 7.17 -0.40 9.70
C TYR A 248 8.44 -0.84 8.98
N ALA A 249 8.38 -2.06 8.45
CA ALA A 249 9.36 -2.59 7.52
C ALA A 249 8.67 -3.32 6.37
N ILE A 250 9.20 -3.12 5.15
CA ILE A 250 8.85 -3.89 3.96
C ILE A 250 10.00 -4.84 3.65
N VAL A 251 9.71 -6.14 3.69
CA VAL A 251 10.69 -7.21 3.59
C VAL A 251 10.32 -8.15 2.45
N ASN A 252 11.28 -8.41 1.56
CA ASN A 252 11.18 -9.49 0.58
C ASN A 252 11.60 -10.80 1.22
N ALA A 253 10.66 -11.73 1.35
CA ALA A 253 10.94 -13.03 1.92
C ALA A 253 11.82 -13.88 0.98
N PRO A 254 12.75 -14.69 1.52
CA PRO A 254 13.52 -15.61 0.71
C PRO A 254 12.60 -16.63 0.04
N ALA A 255 12.76 -16.80 -1.27
CA ALA A 255 11.94 -17.73 -2.04
C ALA A 255 12.78 -18.55 -3.02
N SER A 256 12.64 -19.87 -2.98
CA SER A 256 13.34 -20.78 -3.90
C SER A 256 12.82 -20.71 -5.34
N THR A 257 11.59 -20.24 -5.53
CA THR A 257 10.96 -20.11 -6.85
C THR A 257 10.24 -18.77 -7.00
N PRO A 258 10.16 -18.18 -8.21
CA PRO A 258 9.45 -16.93 -8.44
C PRO A 258 7.98 -16.95 -8.00
N SER A 259 7.30 -18.10 -8.08
CA SER A 259 5.91 -18.25 -7.66
C SER A 259 5.68 -18.23 -6.16
N GLN A 260 6.74 -18.34 -5.36
CA GLN A 260 6.70 -18.31 -3.89
C GLN A 260 7.20 -16.98 -3.32
N ARG A 261 7.52 -16.00 -4.17
CA ARG A 261 7.97 -14.69 -3.70
C ARG A 261 6.82 -13.98 -3.00
N GLU A 262 7.10 -13.51 -1.80
CA GLU A 262 6.19 -12.74 -0.98
C GLU A 262 6.93 -11.53 -0.42
N THR A 263 6.30 -10.38 -0.51
CA THR A 263 6.76 -9.15 0.15
C THR A 263 5.82 -8.88 1.33
N HIS A 264 6.39 -8.79 2.52
CA HIS A 264 5.67 -8.51 3.75
C HIS A 264 5.83 -7.03 4.12
N LEU A 265 4.72 -6.36 4.41
CA LEU A 265 4.69 -5.09 5.14
C LEU A 265 4.30 -5.42 6.58
N GLY A 266 5.25 -5.34 7.51
CA GLY A 266 5.03 -5.51 8.94
C GLY A 266 5.08 -4.17 9.67
N TYR A 267 4.32 -4.04 10.75
CA TYR A 267 4.37 -2.89 11.64
C TYR A 267 4.25 -3.29 13.11
N HIS A 268 4.78 -2.44 13.98
CA HIS A 268 4.53 -2.44 15.42
C HIS A 268 4.08 -1.03 15.83
N VAL A 269 3.02 -0.93 16.63
CA VAL A 269 2.47 0.34 17.12
C VAL A 269 3.24 0.76 18.37
N SER A 270 3.70 2.01 18.39
CA SER A 270 4.27 2.63 19.59
C SER A 270 3.25 3.51 20.31
N HIS A 271 2.33 4.13 19.56
CA HIS A 271 1.31 5.03 20.09
C HIS A 271 -0.07 4.72 19.51
N PRO A 272 -1.13 4.59 20.31
CA PRO A 272 -1.11 4.54 21.78
C PRO A 272 -0.26 3.36 22.27
N SER A 273 0.18 3.43 23.52
CA SER A 273 1.09 2.41 24.07
C SER A 273 0.44 1.02 24.08
N PRO A 274 1.21 -0.08 24.10
CA PRO A 274 0.63 -1.43 24.14
C PRO A 274 -0.34 -1.66 25.32
N ALA A 275 -0.12 -0.98 26.46
CA ALA A 275 -1.00 -1.05 27.61
C ALA A 275 -2.36 -0.35 27.36
N GLU A 276 -2.37 0.72 26.56
CA GLU A 276 -3.57 1.42 26.10
C GLU A 276 -4.25 0.72 24.91
N LEU A 277 -3.56 -0.24 24.29
CA LEU A 277 -4.11 -1.14 23.27
C LEU A 277 -4.62 -2.46 23.85
N ASP A 278 -4.57 -2.66 25.16
CA ASP A 278 -5.11 -3.87 25.79
C ASP A 278 -6.65 -3.92 25.60
N PRO A 279 -7.24 -5.05 25.16
CA PRO A 279 -8.69 -5.22 25.06
C PRO A 279 -9.49 -4.95 26.35
N SER A 280 -8.83 -4.90 27.50
CA SER A 280 -9.42 -4.52 28.79
C SER A 280 -9.43 -3.01 29.05
N SER A 281 -8.77 -2.22 28.21
CA SER A 281 -8.78 -0.76 28.18
C SER A 281 -9.81 -0.23 27.16
N ASP A 282 -10.13 1.07 27.17
CA ASP A 282 -11.11 1.71 26.27
C ASP A 282 -10.61 1.83 24.80
N ASN A 283 -9.92 0.82 24.27
CA ASN A 283 -9.30 0.75 22.95
C ASN A 283 -10.28 0.38 21.81
N GLU A 284 -11.58 0.67 22.00
CA GLU A 284 -12.65 0.20 21.12
C GLU A 284 -12.42 0.63 19.67
N VAL A 285 -11.81 1.80 19.47
CA VAL A 285 -11.52 2.39 18.16
C VAL A 285 -10.48 1.60 17.37
N GLN A 286 -9.30 1.34 17.96
CA GLN A 286 -8.21 0.63 17.29
C GLN A 286 -8.65 -0.79 16.94
N THR A 287 -9.35 -1.45 17.86
CA THR A 287 -9.93 -2.78 17.65
C THR A 287 -10.94 -2.77 16.50
N ALA A 288 -11.89 -1.82 16.47
CA ALA A 288 -12.87 -1.68 15.40
C ALA A 288 -12.21 -1.39 14.03
N LEU A 289 -11.08 -0.67 14.03
CA LEU A 289 -10.29 -0.38 12.84
C LEU A 289 -9.32 -1.52 12.45
N GLY A 290 -9.26 -2.60 13.22
CA GLY A 290 -8.38 -3.74 12.97
C GLY A 290 -6.89 -3.42 13.14
N ILE A 291 -6.57 -2.41 13.95
CA ILE A 291 -5.19 -2.04 14.30
C ILE A 291 -4.80 -2.90 15.51
N PHE A 292 -3.78 -3.73 15.33
CA PHE A 292 -3.21 -4.56 16.40
C PHE A 292 -1.88 -3.95 16.86
N ASN A 293 -1.40 -4.32 18.05
CA ASN A 293 -0.09 -3.87 18.56
C ASN A 293 1.03 -4.20 17.56
N ALA A 294 1.02 -5.42 17.00
CA ALA A 294 1.90 -5.82 15.92
C ALA A 294 1.12 -6.60 14.87
N SER A 295 1.39 -6.35 13.59
CA SER A 295 0.77 -7.11 12.50
C SER A 295 1.55 -7.02 11.20
N SER A 296 1.18 -7.88 10.25
CA SER A 296 1.83 -7.97 8.94
C SER A 296 0.85 -8.28 7.82
N PHE A 297 1.18 -7.81 6.62
CA PHE A 297 0.45 -8.03 5.38
C PHE A 297 1.38 -8.55 4.30
N VAL A 298 0.93 -9.50 3.49
CA VAL A 298 1.54 -9.74 2.18
C VAL A 298 0.99 -8.68 1.23
N ILE A 299 1.87 -7.92 0.58
CA ILE A 299 1.50 -6.84 -0.32
C ILE A 299 1.73 -7.21 -1.78
N GLN A 300 0.68 -7.06 -2.59
CA GLN A 300 0.73 -7.25 -4.04
C GLN A 300 0.21 -6.01 -4.77
N VAL A 301 0.84 -5.65 -5.88
CA VAL A 301 0.47 -4.48 -6.67
C VAL A 301 -0.21 -4.93 -7.95
N LYS A 302 -1.37 -4.33 -8.26
CA LYS A 302 -2.11 -4.60 -9.49
C LYS A 302 -1.43 -3.91 -10.68
N ASN A 303 -1.31 -4.65 -11.75
CA ASN A 303 -0.89 -4.12 -13.05
C ASN A 303 -1.97 -3.18 -13.63
N PRO A 304 -1.64 -1.92 -13.97
CA PRO A 304 -2.60 -0.97 -14.54
C PRO A 304 -3.15 -1.38 -15.91
N SER A 305 -2.39 -2.15 -16.70
CA SER A 305 -2.81 -2.65 -18.01
C SER A 305 -3.71 -3.89 -17.91
N ALA A 306 -3.79 -4.53 -16.73
CA ALA A 306 -4.66 -5.67 -16.54
C ALA A 306 -6.13 -5.22 -16.35
N PRO A 307 -7.11 -5.87 -16.99
CA PRO A 307 -8.53 -5.49 -16.90
C PRO A 307 -9.04 -5.36 -15.45
N ALA A 308 -10.02 -4.50 -15.22
CA ALA A 308 -10.69 -4.41 -13.92
C ALA A 308 -11.28 -5.78 -13.52
N MET A 309 -11.22 -6.12 -12.22
CA MET A 309 -11.78 -7.39 -11.72
C MET A 309 -13.27 -7.29 -11.42
N ASN A 310 -13.77 -6.08 -11.23
CA ASN A 310 -15.19 -5.81 -11.03
C ASN A 310 -15.60 -4.49 -11.73
N PRO A 311 -16.89 -4.29 -12.01
CA PRO A 311 -17.38 -3.08 -12.69
C PRO A 311 -17.13 -1.79 -11.90
N ALA A 312 -17.07 -1.84 -10.56
CA ALA A 312 -16.81 -0.67 -9.74
C ALA A 312 -15.39 -0.09 -9.95
N GLN A 313 -14.44 -0.93 -10.37
CA GLN A 313 -13.05 -0.56 -10.63
C GLN A 313 -12.77 -0.12 -12.06
N SER A 314 -13.73 -0.22 -12.99
CA SER A 314 -13.49 0.10 -14.41
C SER A 314 -13.18 1.58 -14.66
N HIS A 315 -13.59 2.47 -13.74
CA HIS A 315 -13.45 3.92 -13.87
C HIS A 315 -12.30 4.51 -13.05
N THR A 316 -11.57 3.69 -12.28
CA THR A 316 -10.43 4.17 -11.49
C THR A 316 -9.20 4.27 -12.39
N LYS A 317 -8.66 5.47 -12.58
CA LYS A 317 -7.39 5.66 -13.30
C LYS A 317 -6.26 5.00 -12.49
N GLY A 318 -5.57 4.05 -13.10
CA GLY A 318 -4.40 3.39 -12.51
C GLY A 318 -3.15 4.29 -12.49
N PRO A 319 -2.06 3.83 -11.87
CA PRO A 319 -0.78 4.54 -11.87
C PRO A 319 -0.15 4.58 -13.27
N GLU A 320 0.67 5.60 -13.50
CA GLU A 320 1.50 5.73 -14.70
C GLU A 320 2.92 5.25 -14.37
N TYR A 321 3.17 3.95 -14.52
CA TYR A 321 4.49 3.38 -14.28
C TYR A 321 5.44 3.57 -15.47
N PRO A 322 6.75 3.74 -15.23
CA PRO A 322 7.76 3.72 -16.28
C PRO A 322 7.82 2.36 -16.97
N GLN A 323 8.27 2.36 -18.22
CA GLN A 323 8.34 1.18 -19.07
C GLN A 323 9.08 0.01 -18.41
N TRP A 324 10.16 0.27 -17.67
CA TRP A 324 10.93 -0.77 -17.02
C TRP A 324 10.14 -1.52 -15.93
N ILE A 325 9.24 -0.86 -15.19
CA ILE A 325 8.36 -1.54 -14.22
C ILE A 325 7.36 -2.42 -14.97
N MET A 326 6.76 -1.88 -16.05
CA MET A 326 5.80 -2.63 -16.86
C MET A 326 6.42 -3.89 -17.49
N GLU A 327 7.65 -3.79 -18.00
CA GLU A 327 8.34 -4.91 -18.62
C GLU A 327 8.96 -5.88 -17.61
N LYS A 328 9.74 -5.38 -16.65
CA LYS A 328 10.49 -6.24 -15.73
C LYS A 328 9.63 -6.78 -14.60
N VAL A 329 8.83 -5.93 -13.95
CA VAL A 329 8.01 -6.35 -12.80
C VAL A 329 6.76 -7.08 -13.30
N PHE A 330 5.96 -6.40 -14.13
CA PHE A 330 4.70 -6.96 -14.61
C PHE A 330 4.85 -7.92 -15.79
N GLY A 331 5.93 -7.87 -16.57
CA GLY A 331 6.13 -8.78 -17.70
C GLY A 331 5.31 -8.45 -18.93
N VAL A 332 4.89 -7.19 -19.11
CA VAL A 332 4.24 -6.73 -20.35
C VAL A 332 5.11 -7.10 -21.55
N GLY A 333 4.49 -7.60 -22.62
CA GLY A 333 5.22 -8.09 -23.80
C GLY A 333 5.60 -9.57 -23.73
N GLY A 334 5.10 -10.31 -22.73
CA GLY A 334 5.18 -11.78 -22.68
C GLY A 334 6.37 -12.33 -21.89
N ALA A 335 7.12 -11.49 -21.18
CA ALA A 335 8.21 -11.93 -20.32
C ALA A 335 7.71 -12.68 -19.06
N ARG A 336 6.52 -12.31 -18.55
CA ARG A 336 5.86 -12.98 -17.40
C ARG A 336 4.35 -13.01 -17.60
N GLY A 337 3.68 -13.99 -17.01
CA GLY A 337 2.22 -14.16 -17.14
C GLY A 337 1.80 -14.84 -18.44
N ARG A 338 0.50 -15.16 -18.54
CA ARG A 338 -0.08 -15.84 -19.72
C ARG A 338 -0.74 -14.90 -20.72
N GLU A 339 -0.98 -13.66 -20.30
CA GLU A 339 -1.73 -12.65 -21.03
C GLU A 339 -0.78 -11.60 -21.58
N ASN A 340 -1.18 -10.88 -22.63
CA ASN A 340 -0.32 -9.87 -23.29
C ASN A 340 0.05 -8.70 -22.36
N TYR A 341 -0.81 -8.39 -21.39
CA TYR A 341 -0.53 -7.38 -20.35
C TYR A 341 0.45 -7.89 -19.29
N GLY A 342 0.84 -9.16 -19.31
CA GLY A 342 1.73 -9.78 -18.34
C GLY A 342 1.02 -10.34 -17.11
N LEU A 343 1.67 -10.26 -15.95
CA LEU A 343 1.10 -10.58 -14.64
C LEU A 343 0.00 -9.57 -14.29
N ARG A 344 -1.11 -10.06 -13.74
CA ARG A 344 -2.19 -9.19 -13.22
C ARG A 344 -1.80 -8.53 -11.90
N PHE A 345 -1.07 -9.26 -11.08
CA PHE A 345 -0.55 -8.85 -9.78
C PHE A 345 0.92 -9.24 -9.70
N ALA A 346 1.73 -8.37 -9.14
CA ALA A 346 3.12 -8.63 -8.80
C ALA A 346 3.32 -8.48 -7.29
N SER A 347 4.23 -9.25 -6.70
CA SER A 347 4.69 -8.96 -5.33
C SER A 347 5.38 -7.60 -5.32
N CYS A 348 5.27 -6.84 -4.23
CA CYS A 348 5.84 -5.51 -4.12
C CYS A 348 7.37 -5.55 -3.88
N GLU A 349 8.12 -6.23 -4.75
CA GLU A 349 9.56 -6.51 -4.56
C GLU A 349 10.43 -5.25 -4.55
N THR A 350 9.90 -4.12 -5.01
CA THR A 350 10.61 -2.84 -5.15
C THR A 350 9.72 -1.69 -4.64
N PRO A 351 10.20 -0.82 -3.72
CA PRO A 351 9.37 0.24 -3.12
C PRO A 351 8.82 1.25 -4.14
N GLU A 352 9.46 1.39 -5.30
CA GLU A 352 9.05 2.26 -6.40
C GLU A 352 7.63 1.94 -6.88
N LEU A 353 7.15 0.71 -6.72
CA LEU A 353 5.76 0.36 -7.05
C LEU A 353 4.74 1.15 -6.22
N LEU A 354 5.14 1.64 -5.05
CA LEU A 354 4.29 2.44 -4.16
C LEU A 354 4.46 3.95 -4.39
N ASP A 355 5.44 4.39 -5.18
CA ASP A 355 5.76 5.81 -5.41
C ASP A 355 4.88 6.48 -6.47
N TYR A 356 3.83 5.80 -6.95
CA TYR A 356 2.95 6.32 -8.00
C TYR A 356 1.51 6.47 -7.51
N LYS A 357 1.00 7.69 -7.59
CA LYS A 357 -0.41 7.97 -7.31
C LYS A 357 -1.33 7.11 -8.18
N GLY A 358 -2.34 6.51 -7.56
CA GLY A 358 -3.26 5.58 -8.19
C GLY A 358 -2.83 4.12 -8.11
N ALA A 359 -1.61 3.82 -7.64
CA ALA A 359 -1.16 2.44 -7.46
C ALA A 359 -2.13 1.66 -6.58
N GLN A 360 -2.62 0.53 -7.11
CA GLN A 360 -3.62 -0.30 -6.45
C GLN A 360 -2.92 -1.49 -5.79
N ILE A 361 -3.11 -1.62 -4.49
CA ILE A 361 -2.45 -2.59 -3.63
C ILE A 361 -3.50 -3.58 -3.13
N LEU A 362 -3.15 -4.86 -3.06
CA LEU A 362 -3.83 -5.85 -2.26
C LEU A 362 -3.07 -6.02 -0.95
N LEU A 363 -3.76 -5.78 0.17
CA LEU A 363 -3.32 -6.07 1.51
C LEU A 363 -3.90 -7.44 1.89
N LEU A 364 -3.09 -8.48 1.90
CA LEU A 364 -3.49 -9.81 2.32
C LEU A 364 -3.06 -10.01 3.78
N ALA A 365 -4.01 -10.31 4.67
CA ALA A 365 -3.70 -10.54 6.08
C ALA A 365 -2.65 -11.66 6.24
N ALA A 366 -1.54 -11.37 6.91
CA ALA A 366 -0.47 -12.35 7.11
C ALA A 366 -0.53 -12.96 8.51
N ARG A 367 -0.07 -12.21 9.52
CA ARG A 367 0.04 -12.63 10.93
C ARG A 367 -0.05 -11.40 11.84
N ASP A 368 -0.66 -11.56 13.01
CA ASP A 368 -0.71 -10.61 14.12
C ASP A 368 0.21 -11.01 15.28
N GLY A 369 0.42 -10.07 16.19
CA GLY A 369 1.27 -10.22 17.37
C GLY A 369 2.76 -10.21 17.04
N GLU A 370 3.58 -9.97 18.06
CA GLU A 370 5.04 -9.85 17.93
C GLU A 370 5.67 -11.13 17.36
N THR A 371 5.23 -12.31 17.85
CA THR A 371 5.66 -13.61 17.31
C THR A 371 5.27 -13.76 15.83
N GLY A 372 4.09 -13.26 15.46
CA GLY A 372 3.62 -13.30 14.08
C GLY A 372 4.40 -12.35 13.18
N LEU A 373 4.75 -11.17 13.70
CA LEU A 373 5.57 -10.18 13.02
C LEU A 373 6.97 -10.73 12.73
N GLU A 374 7.65 -11.33 13.70
CA GLU A 374 8.95 -11.99 13.47
C GLU A 374 8.82 -13.16 12.50
N ALA A 375 7.75 -13.95 12.56
CA ALA A 375 7.55 -15.02 11.59
C ALA A 375 7.32 -14.51 10.14
N SER A 376 6.86 -13.27 9.96
CA SER A 376 6.64 -12.65 8.65
C SER A 376 7.88 -11.91 8.13
N LEU A 377 8.57 -11.13 8.97
CA LEU A 377 9.75 -10.35 8.58
C LEU A 377 11.04 -11.18 8.63
N GLY A 378 11.13 -12.10 9.59
CA GLY A 378 12.22 -13.06 9.75
C GLY A 378 13.58 -12.44 10.08
N GLU A 379 14.53 -13.33 10.36
CA GLU A 379 15.92 -12.97 10.63
C GLU A 379 16.10 -11.95 11.77
N GLY A 380 15.20 -11.93 12.77
CA GLY A 380 15.24 -11.04 13.94
C GLY A 380 14.72 -9.62 13.67
N ARG A 381 14.19 -9.36 12.47
CA ARG A 381 13.66 -8.04 12.08
C ARG A 381 12.40 -7.67 12.84
N GLY A 382 11.53 -8.64 13.12
CA GLY A 382 10.30 -8.39 13.88
C GLY A 382 10.61 -8.11 15.35
N ASP A 383 11.57 -8.85 15.91
CA ASP A 383 12.02 -8.62 17.28
C ASP A 383 12.69 -7.24 17.43
N ALA A 384 13.60 -6.88 16.52
CA ALA A 384 14.29 -5.58 16.55
C ALA A 384 13.33 -4.39 16.37
N LEU A 385 12.34 -4.53 15.48
CA LEU A 385 11.29 -3.50 15.31
C LEU A 385 10.37 -3.42 16.53
N THR A 386 10.09 -4.54 17.21
CA THR A 386 9.29 -4.55 18.42
C THR A 386 10.02 -3.82 19.55
N GLU A 387 11.29 -4.13 19.77
CA GLU A 387 12.10 -3.52 20.84
C GLU A 387 12.13 -1.99 20.72
N ILE A 388 12.45 -1.45 19.54
CA ILE A 388 12.53 0.00 19.34
C ILE A 388 11.17 0.70 19.50
N GLU A 389 10.09 0.10 19.00
CA GLU A 389 8.76 0.72 19.10
C GLU A 389 8.20 0.67 20.53
N LEU A 390 8.57 -0.34 21.31
CA LEU A 390 8.29 -0.37 22.74
C LEU A 390 9.06 0.74 23.48
N GLU A 391 10.33 0.98 23.13
CA GLU A 391 11.08 2.11 23.68
C GLU A 391 10.44 3.45 23.33
N GLU A 392 10.06 3.64 22.06
CA GLU A 392 9.39 4.87 21.60
C GLU A 392 7.99 5.04 22.21
N SER A 393 7.31 3.96 22.64
CA SER A 393 6.01 4.05 23.32
C SER A 393 6.03 4.78 24.67
N HIS A 394 7.23 4.98 25.25
CA HIS A 394 7.42 5.76 26.47
C HIS A 394 7.48 7.28 26.22
N GLU A 395 7.56 7.70 24.96
CA GLU A 395 7.56 9.11 24.60
C GLU A 395 6.15 9.70 24.66
N SER A 396 6.05 11.04 24.62
CA SER A 396 4.75 11.69 24.68
C SER A 396 4.08 11.70 23.31
N PHE A 397 2.75 11.52 23.29
CA PHE A 397 1.95 11.63 22.06
C PHE A 397 2.08 13.00 21.39
N GLN A 398 2.43 14.05 22.13
CA GLN A 398 2.69 15.37 21.57
C GLN A 398 3.87 15.37 20.58
N LYS A 399 4.93 14.58 20.87
CA LYS A 399 6.08 14.44 19.99
C LYS A 399 5.68 13.84 18.64
N VAL A 400 4.70 12.94 18.62
CA VAL A 400 4.14 12.35 17.39
C VAL A 400 3.52 13.41 16.47
N PHE A 401 2.84 14.43 17.03
CA PHE A 401 2.32 15.53 16.23
C PHE A 401 3.43 16.46 15.71
N GLU A 402 4.47 16.68 16.52
CA GLU A 402 5.65 17.45 16.11
C GLU A 402 6.40 16.78 14.96
N GLU A 403 6.50 15.44 14.96
CA GLU A 403 7.10 14.66 13.86
C GLU A 403 6.37 14.91 12.52
N LEU A 404 5.04 14.99 12.55
CA LEU A 404 4.22 15.24 11.37
C LEU A 404 4.21 16.72 10.97
N GLY A 405 4.68 17.62 11.84
CA GLY A 405 4.62 19.05 11.64
C GLY A 405 3.19 19.58 11.43
N PHE A 406 2.20 18.83 11.91
CA PHE A 406 0.78 19.18 11.81
C PHE A 406 0.43 20.18 12.90
N ASP A 407 -0.38 21.18 12.55
CA ASP A 407 -0.92 22.10 13.54
C ASP A 407 -1.94 21.36 14.42
N ALA A 408 -1.65 21.25 15.73
CA ALA A 408 -2.52 20.62 16.71
C ALA A 408 -3.87 21.37 16.86
N GLU A 409 -3.96 22.62 16.40
CA GLU A 409 -5.24 23.35 16.31
C GLU A 409 -6.11 22.88 15.14
N VAL A 410 -5.48 22.37 14.07
CA VAL A 410 -6.18 21.88 12.86
C VAL A 410 -6.55 20.40 12.98
N PHE A 411 -5.74 19.62 13.69
CA PHE A 411 -5.94 18.20 13.91
C PHE A 411 -6.19 17.92 15.39
N PRO A 412 -7.44 17.64 15.80
CA PRO A 412 -7.75 17.44 17.21
C PRO A 412 -6.96 16.24 17.75
N ALA A 413 -6.20 16.48 18.81
CA ALA A 413 -5.44 15.45 19.54
C ALA A 413 -6.30 14.68 20.57
N GLU A 414 -7.53 15.13 20.82
CA GLU A 414 -8.42 14.50 21.79
C GLU A 414 -8.80 13.09 21.34
N ALA A 415 -8.70 12.15 22.30
CA ALA A 415 -9.12 10.78 22.10
C ALA A 415 -10.60 10.74 21.73
N LEU A 416 -10.93 9.85 20.79
CA LEU A 416 -12.30 9.63 20.35
C LEU A 416 -13.22 9.24 21.52
N GLU A 417 -14.28 10.02 21.73
CA GLU A 417 -15.36 9.65 22.64
C GLU A 417 -16.45 8.85 21.91
N GLY A 418 -16.98 7.81 22.55
CA GLY A 418 -18.14 7.06 22.05
C GLY A 418 -17.96 5.54 22.05
N LYS A 419 -19.07 4.82 21.87
CA LYS A 419 -19.09 3.34 21.83
C LYS A 419 -18.87 2.85 20.40
N TRP A 420 -17.71 2.29 20.11
CA TRP A 420 -17.36 1.70 18.81
C TRP A 420 -17.65 0.20 18.85
N ALA A 421 -18.94 -0.16 18.79
CA ALA A 421 -19.43 -1.54 18.87
C ALA A 421 -19.52 -2.26 17.51
#